data_AF-A0A8I0N771-F1
#
_entry.id   AF-A0A8I0N771-F1
#
_cell.length_a   1.000
_cell.length_b   1.000
_cell.length_c   1.000
_cell.angle_alpha   90.00
_cell.angle_beta   90.00
_cell.angle_gamma   90.00
#
_symmetry.space_group_name_H-M   'P 1'
#
loop_
_entity.id
_entity.type
_entity.pdbx_description
1 polymer ?
#
loop_
_entity_poly.entity_id
_entity_poly.type
_entity_poly.pdbx_seq_one_letter_code
_entity_poly.pdbx_strand_id
1 'polypeptide(L)'
;MAKKSAVEKIIDRAIARVDVGRRKRELEGLKRAAETRRRRDKQEKYAARERLAAEVKSGTRGLNERIAQLPGWQMLLVRMEPGRWYTYGELVKLMPEYSYNSLKVWTTMFLVKRGLVDRANNPDWKYEQTWKSLSDPRYVYRVAHSATEQRAEWLREVLECDGTREG
;
A
#
# COMPACT_ATOMS: atom_id res chain seq x y z
N MET A 1 57.89 23.79 18.49
CA MET A 1 56.48 23.98 18.10
C MET A 1 56.14 25.47 18.17
N ALA A 2 56.02 26.15 17.03
CA ALA A 2 55.72 27.58 17.00
C ALA A 2 54.25 27.83 17.39
N LYS A 3 54.01 28.72 18.36
CA LYS A 3 52.65 29.12 18.77
C LYS A 3 52.09 30.09 17.71
N LYS A 4 50.98 29.70 17.06
CA LYS A 4 50.26 30.59 16.12
C LYS A 4 49.96 31.95 16.73
N SER A 5 50.15 33.01 15.94
CA SER A 5 49.87 34.40 16.29
C SER A 5 48.40 34.58 16.66
N ALA A 6 48.11 35.54 17.55
CA ALA A 6 46.73 35.87 17.93
C ALA A 6 45.86 36.22 16.70
N VAL A 7 46.46 36.83 15.68
CA VAL A 7 45.79 37.20 14.42
C VAL A 7 45.43 35.95 13.60
N GLU A 8 46.33 34.98 13.49
CA GLU A 8 46.07 33.72 12.78
C GLU A 8 44.94 32.92 13.43
N LYS A 9 44.86 32.92 14.76
CA LYS A 9 43.76 32.25 15.48
C LYS A 9 42.40 32.92 15.25
N ILE A 10 42.37 34.24 15.05
CA ILE A 10 41.15 34.99 14.75
C ILE A 10 40.68 34.68 13.31
N ILE A 11 41.61 34.65 12.36
CA ILE A 11 41.32 34.30 10.96
C ILE A 11 40.81 32.86 10.86
N ASP A 12 41.48 31.90 11.52
CA ASP A 12 41.04 30.49 11.56
C ASP A 12 39.61 30.35 12.13
N ARG A 13 39.27 31.10 13.19
CA ARG A 13 37.92 31.12 13.76
C ARG A 13 36.88 31.74 12.84
N ALA A 14 37.23 32.77 12.08
CA ALA A 14 36.34 33.41 11.13
C ALA A 14 36.01 32.45 9.98
N ILE A 15 37.02 31.77 9.42
CA ILE A 15 36.85 30.77 8.36
C ILE A 15 35.98 29.61 8.86
N ALA A 16 36.26 29.07 10.04
CA ALA A 16 35.47 27.98 10.62
C ALA A 16 33.99 28.36 10.83
N ARG A 17 33.68 29.60 11.22
CA ARG A 17 32.29 30.08 11.35
C ARG A 17 31.57 30.17 10.01
N VAL A 18 32.26 30.63 8.96
CA VAL A 18 31.70 30.72 7.60
C VAL A 18 31.39 29.31 7.06
N ASP A 19 32.29 28.35 7.28
CA ASP A 19 32.09 26.95 6.88
C ASP A 19 30.92 26.28 7.62
N VAL A 20 30.79 26.51 8.93
CA VAL A 20 29.62 26.01 9.70
C VAL A 20 28.32 26.63 9.18
N GLY A 21 28.32 27.94 8.87
CA GLY A 21 27.17 28.63 8.30
C GLY A 21 26.81 28.15 6.89
N ARG A 22 27.80 27.76 6.08
CA ARG A 22 27.58 27.17 4.75
C ARG A 22 26.99 25.75 4.86
N ARG A 23 27.59 24.88 5.67
CA ARG A 23 27.10 23.51 5.89
C ARG A 23 25.67 23.48 6.44
N LYS A 24 25.32 24.41 7.34
CA LYS A 24 23.95 24.52 7.88
C LYS A 24 22.94 24.87 6.78
N ARG A 25 23.28 25.80 5.88
CA ARG A 25 22.43 26.19 4.74
C ARG A 25 22.26 25.07 3.73
N GLU A 26 23.32 24.32 3.43
CA GLU A 26 23.26 23.15 2.56
C GLU A 26 22.35 22.04 3.14
N LEU A 27 22.46 21.76 4.45
CA LEU A 27 21.59 20.83 5.17
C LEU A 27 20.12 21.25 5.16
N GLU A 28 19.83 22.54 5.36
CA GLU A 28 18.46 23.06 5.28
C GLU A 28 17.91 22.98 3.85
N GLY A 29 18.73 23.25 2.83
CA GLY A 29 18.38 23.09 1.42
C GLY A 29 18.02 21.64 1.06
N LEU A 30 18.84 20.67 1.50
CA LEU A 30 18.58 19.24 1.32
C LEU A 30 17.29 18.79 2.03
N LYS A 31 17.04 19.29 3.25
CA LYS A 31 15.79 19.01 3.99
C LYS A 31 14.56 19.54 3.24
N ARG A 32 14.61 20.77 2.73
CA ARG A 32 13.51 21.37 1.95
C ARG A 32 13.27 20.62 0.63
N ALA A 33 14.32 20.21 -0.07
CA ALA A 33 14.22 19.42 -1.28
C ALA A 33 13.61 18.03 -1.03
N ALA A 34 14.00 17.36 0.06
CA ALA A 34 13.42 16.09 0.48
C ALA A 34 11.94 16.22 0.88
N GLU A 35 11.57 17.31 1.56
CA GLU A 35 10.17 17.58 1.91
C GLU A 35 9.32 17.85 0.67
N THR A 36 9.87 18.57 -0.32
CA THR A 36 9.18 18.85 -1.58
C THR A 36 8.97 17.58 -2.41
N ARG A 37 9.96 16.67 -2.46
CA ARG A 37 9.80 15.34 -3.06
C ARG A 37 8.71 14.53 -2.33
N ARG A 38 8.74 14.49 -0.98
CA ARG A 38 7.70 13.80 -0.20
C ARG A 38 6.30 14.36 -0.45
N ARG A 39 6.15 15.67 -0.64
CA ARG A 39 4.86 16.29 -0.98
C ARG A 39 4.40 15.90 -2.38
N ARG A 40 5.30 15.85 -3.36
CA ARG A 40 4.99 15.37 -4.72
C ARG A 40 4.59 13.90 -4.73
N ASP A 41 5.35 13.02 -4.08
CA ASP A 41 5.01 11.59 -3.97
C ASP A 41 3.66 11.39 -3.28
N LYS A 42 3.35 12.21 -2.27
CA LYS A 42 2.06 12.19 -1.57
C LYS A 42 0.95 12.63 -2.53
N GLN A 43 1.13 13.73 -3.26
CA GLN A 43 0.15 14.21 -4.25
C GLN A 43 -0.06 13.21 -5.39
N GLU A 44 0.99 12.59 -5.93
CA GLU A 44 0.87 11.54 -6.95
C GLU A 44 0.10 10.33 -6.42
N LYS A 45 0.32 9.92 -5.16
CA LYS A 45 -0.47 8.86 -4.52
C LYS A 45 -1.94 9.24 -4.36
N TYR A 46 -2.24 10.49 -4.02
CA TYR A 46 -3.63 10.96 -3.95
C TYR A 46 -4.28 11.05 -5.34
N ALA A 47 -3.58 11.59 -6.33
CA ALA A 47 -4.06 11.67 -7.70
C ALA A 47 -4.26 10.28 -8.34
N ALA A 48 -3.38 9.32 -8.05
CA ALA A 48 -3.55 7.93 -8.48
C ALA A 48 -4.77 7.28 -7.82
N ARG A 49 -5.01 7.55 -6.52
CA ARG A 49 -6.23 7.10 -5.82
C ARG A 49 -7.49 7.74 -6.37
N GLU A 50 -7.43 9.02 -6.71
CA GLU A 50 -8.56 9.78 -7.26
C GLU A 50 -8.89 9.34 -8.69
N ARG A 51 -7.87 9.09 -9.52
CA ARG A 51 -8.05 8.46 -10.85
C ARG A 51 -8.64 7.06 -10.74
N LEU A 52 -8.12 6.23 -9.85
CA LEU A 52 -8.67 4.89 -9.59
C LEU A 52 -10.13 4.96 -9.09
N ALA A 53 -10.43 5.90 -8.18
CA ALA A 53 -11.79 6.13 -7.68
C ALA A 53 -12.75 6.65 -8.77
N ALA A 54 -12.25 7.46 -9.71
CA ALA A 54 -13.01 7.93 -10.87
C ALA A 54 -13.27 6.80 -11.87
N GLU A 55 -12.28 5.94 -12.12
CA GLU A 55 -12.37 4.77 -13.00
C GLU A 55 -13.36 3.72 -12.43
N VAL A 56 -13.33 3.51 -11.11
CA VAL A 56 -14.33 2.70 -10.37
C VAL A 56 -15.71 3.36 -10.40
N LYS A 57 -15.83 4.70 -10.31
CA LYS A 57 -17.13 5.38 -10.46
C LYS A 57 -17.74 5.22 -11.85
N SER A 58 -16.93 5.11 -12.91
CA SER A 58 -17.42 4.92 -14.28
C SER A 58 -17.78 3.48 -14.63
N GLY A 59 -17.16 2.47 -13.97
CA GLY A 59 -17.42 1.04 -14.24
C GLY A 59 -18.26 0.31 -13.20
N THR A 60 -18.55 0.92 -12.04
CA THR A 60 -18.96 0.19 -10.83
C THR A 60 -20.12 0.87 -10.10
N ARG A 61 -21.02 1.56 -10.83
CA ARG A 61 -22.25 2.09 -10.23
C ARG A 61 -23.19 0.96 -9.76
N GLY A 62 -23.19 -0.19 -10.44
CA GLY A 62 -24.01 -1.35 -10.07
C GLY A 62 -23.46 -2.18 -8.89
N LEU A 63 -22.15 -2.23 -8.68
CA LEU A 63 -21.52 -3.09 -7.65
C LEU A 63 -21.41 -2.40 -6.28
N ASN A 64 -21.38 -1.06 -6.24
CA ASN A 64 -21.29 -0.30 -4.98
C ASN A 64 -22.62 -0.22 -4.20
N GLU A 65 -23.79 -0.36 -4.85
CA GLU A 65 -25.07 -0.56 -4.14
C GLU A 65 -25.21 -2.00 -3.57
N ARG A 66 -24.41 -2.95 -4.07
CA ARG A 66 -24.47 -4.39 -3.74
C ARG A 66 -23.55 -4.80 -2.58
N ILE A 67 -22.81 -3.85 -2.01
CA ILE A 67 -22.01 -4.00 -0.77
C ILE A 67 -22.88 -4.47 0.43
N ALA A 68 -24.20 -4.40 0.31
CA ALA A 68 -25.15 -4.70 1.38
C ALA A 68 -25.44 -6.18 1.66
N GLN A 69 -25.11 -7.14 0.76
CA GLN A 69 -25.57 -8.53 0.92
C GLN A 69 -24.57 -9.45 1.63
N LEU A 70 -23.26 -9.27 1.40
CA LEU A 70 -22.23 -10.07 2.07
C LEU A 70 -21.25 -9.17 2.86
N PRO A 71 -20.86 -9.58 4.08
CA PRO A 71 -19.70 -9.03 4.77
C PRO A 71 -18.48 -8.85 3.86
N GLY A 72 -17.79 -7.72 3.98
CA GLY A 72 -16.69 -7.35 3.06
C GLY A 72 -15.54 -8.36 2.97
N TRP A 73 -15.32 -9.19 3.99
CA TRP A 73 -14.33 -10.27 3.94
C TRP A 73 -14.78 -11.47 3.08
N GLN A 74 -16.09 -11.74 2.97
CA GLN A 74 -16.63 -12.74 2.04
C GLN A 74 -16.57 -12.21 0.62
N MET A 75 -16.90 -10.94 0.42
CA MET A 75 -16.76 -10.28 -0.88
C MET A 75 -15.32 -10.35 -1.42
N LEU A 76 -14.32 -10.20 -0.56
CA LEU A 76 -12.92 -10.39 -0.94
C LEU A 76 -12.67 -11.80 -1.50
N LEU A 77 -13.15 -12.85 -0.83
CA LEU A 77 -13.00 -14.23 -1.28
C LEU A 77 -13.72 -14.49 -2.60
N VAL A 78 -14.94 -13.98 -2.75
CA VAL A 78 -15.72 -14.10 -3.99
C VAL A 78 -15.00 -13.44 -5.16
N ARG A 79 -14.36 -12.28 -4.95
CA ARG A 79 -13.60 -11.59 -6.01
C ARG A 79 -12.25 -12.21 -6.33
N MET A 80 -11.73 -13.10 -5.48
CA MET A 80 -10.50 -13.85 -5.77
C MET A 80 -10.80 -15.05 -6.68
N GLU A 81 -9.93 -15.26 -7.66
CA GLU A 81 -9.92 -16.42 -8.54
C GLU A 81 -9.33 -17.62 -7.79
N PRO A 82 -10.00 -18.80 -7.79
CA PRO A 82 -9.44 -20.01 -7.20
C PRO A 82 -8.09 -20.39 -7.80
N GLY A 83 -7.14 -20.79 -6.96
CA GLY A 83 -5.81 -21.22 -7.38
C GLY A 83 -4.83 -20.10 -7.72
N ARG A 84 -5.29 -18.85 -7.90
CA ARG A 84 -4.42 -17.70 -8.18
C ARG A 84 -3.82 -17.12 -6.90
N TRP A 85 -2.52 -16.86 -6.94
CA TRP A 85 -1.81 -16.10 -5.90
C TRP A 85 -1.92 -14.60 -6.15
N TYR A 86 -2.18 -13.86 -5.07
CA TYR A 86 -2.34 -12.42 -5.04
C TYR A 86 -1.35 -11.81 -4.06
N THR A 87 -0.66 -10.77 -4.52
CA THR A 87 0.02 -9.83 -3.65
C THR A 87 -1.01 -9.04 -2.84
N TYR A 88 -0.59 -8.50 -1.69
CA TYR A 88 -1.47 -7.65 -0.89
C TYR A 88 -1.96 -6.40 -1.67
N GLY A 89 -1.11 -5.84 -2.54
CA GLY A 89 -1.48 -4.73 -3.40
C GLY A 89 -2.59 -5.08 -4.40
N GLU A 90 -2.60 -6.29 -4.93
CA GLU A 90 -3.69 -6.77 -5.79
C GLU A 90 -4.99 -6.98 -5.01
N LEU A 91 -4.93 -7.51 -3.79
CA LEU A 91 -6.13 -7.64 -2.94
C LEU A 91 -6.81 -6.28 -2.70
N VAL A 92 -6.01 -5.22 -2.48
CA VAL A 92 -6.53 -3.85 -2.35
C VAL A 92 -7.19 -3.35 -3.64
N LYS A 93 -6.65 -3.73 -4.82
CA LYS A 93 -7.27 -3.40 -6.11
C LYS A 93 -8.59 -4.14 -6.35
N LEU A 94 -8.76 -5.34 -5.79
CA LEU A 94 -10.02 -6.08 -5.85
C LEU A 94 -11.13 -5.45 -5.01
N MET A 95 -10.78 -4.67 -3.98
CA MET A 95 -11.72 -4.09 -3.01
C MET A 95 -11.49 -2.58 -2.83
N PRO A 96 -11.59 -1.76 -3.89
CA PRO A 96 -11.29 -0.32 -3.82
C PRO A 96 -12.18 0.46 -2.84
N GLU A 97 -13.36 -0.08 -2.53
CA GLU A 97 -14.34 0.50 -1.61
C GLU A 97 -13.96 0.32 -0.12
N TYR A 98 -13.00 -0.54 0.19
CA TYR A 98 -12.58 -0.81 1.57
C TYR A 98 -11.20 -0.25 1.89
N SER A 99 -11.01 0.09 3.16
CA SER A 99 -9.72 0.60 3.63
C SER A 99 -8.65 -0.50 3.61
N TYR A 100 -7.41 -0.09 3.34
CA TYR A 100 -6.22 -0.95 3.45
C TYR A 100 -6.18 -1.70 4.80
N ASN A 101 -6.55 -1.05 5.91
CA ASN A 101 -6.51 -1.65 7.23
C ASN A 101 -7.61 -2.71 7.42
N SER A 102 -8.80 -2.51 6.85
CA SER A 102 -9.88 -3.50 6.90
C SER A 102 -9.44 -4.80 6.22
N LEU A 103 -8.90 -4.71 5.00
CA LEU A 103 -8.34 -5.86 4.31
C LEU A 103 -7.22 -6.52 5.10
N LYS A 104 -6.40 -5.76 5.83
CA LYS A 104 -5.24 -6.28 6.56
C LYS A 104 -5.71 -7.15 7.71
N VAL A 105 -6.67 -6.63 8.47
CA VAL A 105 -7.29 -7.35 9.58
C VAL A 105 -7.96 -8.62 9.05
N TRP A 106 -8.75 -8.53 7.97
CA TRP A 106 -9.41 -9.70 7.40
C TRP A 106 -8.43 -10.75 6.92
N THR A 107 -7.50 -10.39 6.03
CA THR A 107 -6.54 -11.34 5.46
C THR A 107 -5.63 -11.96 6.52
N THR A 108 -4.99 -11.15 7.36
CA THR A 108 -3.93 -11.65 8.27
C THR A 108 -4.46 -12.20 9.59
N MET A 109 -5.56 -11.65 10.11
CA MET A 109 -6.07 -12.03 11.43
C MET A 109 -7.28 -12.95 11.36
N PHE A 110 -8.04 -12.94 10.27
CA PHE A 110 -9.29 -13.70 10.16
C PHE A 110 -9.21 -14.84 9.15
N LEU A 111 -9.01 -14.52 7.86
CA LEU A 111 -9.07 -15.46 6.74
C LEU A 111 -7.96 -16.52 6.79
N VAL A 112 -6.72 -16.11 7.04
CA VAL A 112 -5.60 -17.06 7.20
C VAL A 112 -5.79 -17.95 8.43
N LYS A 113 -6.22 -17.37 9.56
CA LYS A 113 -6.43 -18.15 10.80
C LYS A 113 -7.57 -19.17 10.67
N ARG A 114 -8.57 -18.89 9.84
CA ARG A 114 -9.70 -19.78 9.57
C ARG A 114 -9.48 -20.76 8.41
N GLY A 115 -8.29 -20.76 7.79
CA GLY A 115 -8.00 -21.64 6.66
C GLY A 115 -8.83 -21.33 5.41
N LEU A 116 -9.29 -20.08 5.26
CA LEU A 116 -10.03 -19.63 4.07
C LEU A 116 -9.09 -19.08 3.00
N VAL A 117 -7.90 -18.64 3.41
CA VAL A 117 -6.84 -18.13 2.56
C VAL A 117 -5.53 -18.79 2.93
N ASP A 118 -4.83 -19.33 1.94
CA ASP A 118 -3.45 -19.77 2.10
C ASP A 118 -2.51 -18.56 2.06
N ARG A 119 -1.43 -18.60 2.84
CA ARG A 119 -0.37 -17.59 2.83
C ARG A 119 0.97 -18.27 2.53
N ALA A 120 1.69 -17.75 1.54
CA ALA A 120 3.05 -18.18 1.21
C ALA A 120 4.01 -16.98 1.19
N ASN A 121 5.31 -17.26 1.27
CA ASN A 121 6.33 -16.25 0.99
C ASN A 121 6.26 -15.87 -0.49
N ASN A 122 6.36 -14.57 -0.77
CA ASN A 122 6.47 -14.09 -2.14
C ASN A 122 7.87 -14.41 -2.68
N PRO A 123 8.01 -15.20 -3.76
CA PRO A 123 9.32 -15.53 -4.33
C PRO A 123 10.07 -14.29 -4.88
N ASP A 124 9.33 -13.26 -5.29
CA ASP A 124 9.92 -12.02 -5.81
C ASP A 124 10.41 -11.09 -4.69
N TRP A 125 10.13 -11.42 -3.43
CA TRP A 125 10.53 -10.59 -2.30
C TRP A 125 12.02 -10.79 -1.95
N LYS A 126 12.81 -9.73 -2.15
CA LYS A 126 14.24 -9.70 -1.84
C LYS A 126 14.51 -8.85 -0.60
N TYR A 127 15.04 -9.47 0.47
CA TYR A 127 15.35 -8.80 1.74
C TYR A 127 16.28 -7.58 1.57
N GLU A 128 17.21 -7.65 0.61
CA GLU A 128 18.27 -6.66 0.40
C GLU A 128 17.79 -5.33 -0.20
N GLN A 129 16.55 -5.23 -0.71
CA GLN A 129 16.00 -4.05 -1.38
C GLN A 129 14.99 -3.23 -0.55
N THR A 130 14.83 -3.59 0.73
CA THR A 130 13.78 -3.11 1.67
C THR A 130 13.75 -1.60 1.94
N TRP A 131 14.77 -0.86 1.56
CA TRP A 131 14.90 0.59 1.76
C TRP A 131 14.46 1.40 0.53
N LYS A 132 14.23 0.74 -0.62
CA LYS A 132 13.83 1.38 -1.89
C LYS A 132 12.42 1.01 -2.38
N SER A 133 11.90 -0.16 -2.02
CA SER A 133 10.57 -0.63 -2.43
C SER A 133 9.73 -0.98 -1.18
N LEU A 134 8.85 -0.06 -0.78
CA LEU A 134 7.73 -0.35 0.15
C LEU A 134 6.61 -1.15 -0.56
N SER A 135 6.76 -1.40 -1.87
CA SER A 135 5.70 -1.92 -2.73
C SER A 135 5.68 -3.44 -2.86
N ASP A 136 6.76 -4.16 -2.54
CA ASP A 136 6.79 -5.62 -2.67
C ASP A 136 6.39 -6.30 -1.35
N PRO A 137 5.19 -6.89 -1.25
CA PRO A 137 4.76 -7.54 -0.04
C PRO A 137 5.50 -8.87 0.12
N ARG A 138 6.05 -9.08 1.32
CA ARG A 138 6.72 -10.32 1.76
C ARG A 138 5.91 -11.60 1.53
N TYR A 139 4.58 -11.47 1.44
CA TYR A 139 3.66 -12.60 1.36
C TYR A 139 2.69 -12.44 0.20
N VAL A 140 2.29 -13.59 -0.35
CA VAL A 140 1.19 -13.75 -1.30
C VAL A 140 0.08 -14.61 -0.69
N TYR A 141 -1.12 -14.44 -1.21
CA TYR A 141 -2.36 -15.01 -0.67
C TYR A 141 -3.18 -15.65 -1.79
N ARG A 142 -3.82 -16.78 -1.53
CA ARG A 142 -4.81 -17.37 -2.45
C ARG A 142 -5.99 -17.92 -1.68
N VAL A 143 -7.13 -18.13 -2.33
CA VAL A 143 -8.23 -18.91 -1.74
C VAL A 143 -7.69 -20.31 -1.41
N ALA A 144 -7.87 -20.72 -0.16
CA ALA A 144 -7.47 -22.06 0.27
C ALA A 144 -8.30 -23.11 -0.48
N HIS A 145 -7.70 -24.25 -0.82
CA HIS A 145 -8.42 -25.28 -1.58
C HIS A 145 -9.71 -25.73 -0.86
N SER A 146 -9.64 -25.91 0.46
CA SER A 146 -10.77 -26.25 1.33
C SER A 146 -11.89 -25.20 1.36
N ALA A 147 -11.64 -23.96 0.94
CA ALA A 147 -12.61 -22.88 0.94
C ALA A 147 -13.22 -22.62 -0.45
N THR A 148 -12.83 -23.38 -1.47
CA THR A 148 -13.28 -23.17 -2.86
C THR A 148 -14.79 -23.38 -3.01
N GLU A 149 -15.33 -24.42 -2.38
CA GLU A 149 -16.76 -24.73 -2.42
C GLU A 149 -17.59 -23.66 -1.70
N GLN A 150 -17.17 -23.27 -0.50
CA GLN A 150 -17.81 -22.19 0.27
C GLN A 150 -17.78 -20.85 -0.50
N ARG A 151 -16.67 -20.54 -1.19
CA ARG A 151 -16.57 -19.37 -2.06
C ARG A 151 -17.49 -19.46 -3.28
N ALA A 152 -17.71 -20.65 -3.84
CA ALA A 152 -18.64 -20.86 -4.95
C ALA A 152 -20.10 -20.66 -4.52
N GLU A 153 -20.46 -21.08 -3.30
CA GLU A 153 -21.77 -20.83 -2.70
C GLU A 153 -22.05 -19.32 -2.56
N TRP A 154 -21.12 -18.57 -1.96
CA TRP A 154 -21.25 -17.12 -1.86
C TRP A 154 -21.26 -16.42 -3.22
N LEU A 155 -20.52 -16.94 -4.21
CA LEU A 155 -20.60 -16.39 -5.57
C LEU A 155 -22.02 -16.60 -6.15
N ARG A 156 -22.64 -17.77 -5.93
CA ARG A 156 -24.02 -18.01 -6.38
C ARG A 156 -25.01 -17.08 -5.69
N GLU A 157 -24.90 -16.86 -4.38
CA GLU A 157 -25.74 -15.90 -3.64
C GLU A 157 -25.68 -14.50 -4.26
N VAL A 158 -24.47 -14.06 -4.64
CA VAL A 158 -24.25 -12.78 -5.33
C VAL A 158 -24.86 -12.77 -6.74
N LEU A 159 -24.78 -13.88 -7.49
CA LEU A 159 -25.26 -13.98 -8.87
C LEU A 159 -26.78 -14.21 -8.98
N GLU A 160 -27.40 -14.96 -8.06
CA GLU A 160 -28.85 -15.25 -8.06
C GLU A 160 -29.67 -13.99 -7.73
N CYS A 161 -29.11 -13.10 -6.92
CA CYS A 161 -29.69 -11.77 -6.68
C CYS A 161 -29.68 -10.85 -7.91
N ASP A 162 -28.90 -11.17 -8.95
CA ASP A 162 -28.88 -10.40 -10.20
C ASP A 162 -30.02 -10.82 -11.17
N GLY A 163 -30.55 -12.03 -11.05
CA GLY A 163 -31.56 -12.58 -11.97
C GLY A 163 -33.02 -12.26 -11.64
N THR A 164 -33.30 -11.64 -10.48
CA THR A 164 -34.68 -11.41 -9.98
C THR A 164 -35.22 -10.00 -10.22
N ARG A 165 -34.51 -9.16 -10.99
CA ARG A 165 -34.90 -7.75 -11.29
C ARG A 165 -35.15 -7.46 -12.77
N GLU A 166 -35.46 -8.48 -13.57
CA GLU A 166 -36.13 -8.32 -14.86
C GLU A 166 -37.58 -8.77 -14.71
N GLY A 167 -38.44 -7.85 -14.26
CA GLY A 167 -39.88 -8.03 -14.10
C GLY A 167 -40.58 -6.69 -13.93
#